data_AF-A0A6J2K253-F1
#
_entry.id   AF-A0A6J2K253-F1
#
_cell.length_a   1.000
_cell.length_b   1.000
_cell.length_c   1.000
_cell.angle_alpha   90.00
_cell.angle_beta   90.00
_cell.angle_gamma   90.00
#
_symmetry.space_group_name_H-M   'P 1'
#
loop_
_entity.id
_entity.type
_entity.pdbx_description
1 polymer ?
#
loop_
_entity_poly.entity_id
_entity_poly.type
_entity_poly.pdbx_seq_one_letter_code
_entity_poly.pdbx_strand_id
1 'polypeptide(L)'
;MPKVVKSAGREIILKVKEFCEAEQKNQGVLIPINNVRKRVAVMTGVSEKTVSRITQEGKVAASTSKRIVTPGKSRLRAKKIDLDGFDLCSIRHKIHQFYTVKKELPTLNKLLAVLKEDIGFEGSRATLHRILQSIGFKYKRCQSKSKLLI
;
A
#
# COMPACT_ATOMS: atom_id res chain seq x y z
N MET A 1 -29.39 -9.37 -2.65
CA MET A 1 -29.06 -7.93 -2.62
C MET A 1 -28.45 -7.52 -3.96
N PRO A 2 -28.84 -6.39 -4.56
CA PRO A 2 -28.24 -5.91 -5.80
C PRO A 2 -26.75 -5.60 -5.61
N LYS A 3 -25.93 -5.91 -6.63
CA LYS A 3 -24.49 -5.72 -6.59
C LYS A 3 -24.15 -4.23 -6.63
N VAL A 4 -23.45 -3.72 -5.62
CA VAL A 4 -23.03 -2.31 -5.57
C VAL A 4 -21.89 -2.06 -6.55
N VAL A 5 -22.13 -1.19 -7.54
CA VAL A 5 -21.13 -0.73 -8.52
C VAL A 5 -20.66 0.67 -8.15
N LYS A 6 -19.33 0.88 -8.08
CA LYS A 6 -18.71 2.19 -7.79
C LYS A 6 -18.79 3.12 -9.01
N SER A 7 -18.57 4.43 -8.81
CA SER A 7 -18.65 5.48 -9.84
C SER A 7 -17.95 5.12 -11.15
N ALA A 8 -16.66 4.74 -11.10
CA ALA A 8 -15.90 4.36 -12.29
C ALA A 8 -16.54 3.18 -13.07
N GLY A 9 -17.14 2.21 -12.37
CA GLY A 9 -17.86 1.12 -13.01
C GLY A 9 -19.16 1.59 -13.68
N ARG A 10 -19.86 2.58 -13.10
CA ARG A 10 -21.07 3.17 -13.67
C ARG A 10 -20.78 3.93 -14.95
N GLU A 11 -19.69 4.70 -14.98
CA GLU A 11 -19.24 5.41 -16.19
C GLU A 11 -18.93 4.46 -17.34
N ILE A 12 -18.23 3.35 -17.07
CA ILE A 12 -17.95 2.33 -18.08
C ILE A 12 -19.24 1.70 -18.60
N ILE A 13 -20.18 1.35 -17.72
CA ILE A 13 -21.48 0.77 -18.11
C ILE A 13 -22.26 1.74 -19.01
N LEU A 14 -22.25 3.04 -18.69
CA LEU A 14 -22.91 4.07 -19.48
C LEU A 14 -22.32 4.19 -20.88
N LYS A 15 -20.98 4.26 -21.01
CA LYS A 15 -20.30 4.30 -22.32
C LYS A 15 -20.57 3.05 -23.17
N VAL A 16 -20.58 1.87 -22.53
CA VAL A 16 -20.91 0.62 -23.20
C VAL A 16 -22.35 0.65 -23.74
N LYS A 17 -23.30 1.15 -22.94
CA LYS A 17 -24.70 1.30 -23.36
C LYS A 17 -24.85 2.24 -24.55
N GLU A 18 -24.22 3.42 -24.48
CA GLU A 18 -24.25 4.42 -25.56
C GLU A 18 -23.69 3.86 -26.88
N PHE A 19 -22.59 3.11 -26.82
CA PHE A 19 -22.01 2.48 -28.00
C PHE A 19 -22.97 1.44 -28.62
N CYS A 20 -23.58 0.58 -27.80
CA CYS A 20 -24.54 -0.41 -28.29
C CYS A 20 -25.80 0.25 -28.88
N GLU A 21 -26.30 1.33 -28.27
CA GLU A 21 -27.42 2.11 -28.81
C GLU A 21 -27.07 2.78 -30.14
N ALA A 22 -25.82 3.24 -30.31
CA ALA A 22 -25.34 3.76 -31.59
C ALA A 22 -25.31 2.69 -32.68
N GLU A 23 -24.87 1.46 -32.36
CA GLU A 23 -24.92 0.31 -33.29
C GLU A 23 -26.36 -0.04 -33.66
N GLN A 24 -27.28 0.00 -32.68
CA GLN A 24 -28.70 -0.25 -32.91
C GLN A 24 -29.32 0.78 -33.85
N LYS A 25 -29.05 2.08 -33.64
CA LYS A 25 -29.57 3.17 -34.48
C LYS A 25 -29.04 3.09 -35.91
N ASN A 26 -27.78 2.70 -36.08
CA ASN A 26 -27.15 2.58 -37.40
C ASN A 26 -27.50 1.28 -38.13
N GLN A 27 -28.29 0.38 -37.51
CA GLN A 27 -28.65 -0.95 -38.05
C GLN A 27 -27.44 -1.74 -38.54
N GLY A 28 -26.29 -1.56 -37.88
CA GLY A 28 -25.02 -2.03 -38.39
C GLY A 28 -23.89 -1.88 -37.37
N VAL A 29 -22.82 -2.63 -37.64
CA VAL A 29 -21.66 -2.66 -36.75
C VAL A 29 -20.78 -1.43 -37.04
N LEU A 30 -20.59 -0.54 -36.06
CA LEU A 30 -19.75 0.66 -36.24
C LEU A 30 -18.27 0.29 -36.45
N ILE A 31 -17.82 -0.76 -35.75
CA ILE A 31 -16.43 -1.22 -35.79
C ILE A 31 -16.44 -2.73 -36.06
N PRO A 32 -15.72 -3.24 -37.09
CA PRO A 32 -15.73 -4.66 -37.42
C PRO A 32 -15.53 -5.57 -36.20
N ILE A 33 -16.31 -6.65 -36.10
CA ILE A 33 -16.28 -7.60 -34.97
C ILE A 33 -14.87 -8.19 -34.78
N ASN A 34 -14.14 -8.39 -35.88
CA ASN A 34 -12.76 -8.88 -35.88
C ASN A 34 -11.80 -7.95 -35.10
N ASN A 35 -12.09 -6.64 -35.07
CA ASN A 35 -11.26 -5.64 -34.40
C ASN A 35 -11.65 -5.48 -32.92
N VAL A 36 -11.62 -6.60 -32.17
CA VAL A 36 -12.03 -6.68 -30.75
C VAL A 36 -11.36 -5.61 -29.90
N ARG A 37 -10.06 -5.36 -30.08
CA ARG A 37 -9.30 -4.37 -29.30
C ARG A 37 -9.83 -2.95 -29.49
N LYS A 38 -10.10 -2.56 -30.74
CA LYS A 38 -10.66 -1.24 -31.09
C LYS A 38 -12.07 -1.07 -30.53
N ARG A 39 -12.90 -2.12 -30.65
CA ARG A 39 -14.26 -2.14 -30.07
C ARG A 39 -14.21 -1.90 -28.57
N VAL A 40 -13.44 -2.70 -27.84
CA VAL A 40 -13.33 -2.58 -26.37
C VAL A 40 -12.77 -1.21 -25.97
N ALA A 41 -11.78 -0.69 -26.69
CA ALA A 41 -11.21 0.63 -26.44
C ALA A 41 -12.26 1.74 -26.51
N VAL A 42 -13.08 1.74 -27.57
CA VAL A 42 -14.16 2.72 -27.76
C VAL A 42 -15.26 2.54 -26.72
N MET A 43 -15.75 1.31 -26.52
CA MET A 43 -16.83 0.98 -25.57
C MET A 43 -16.48 1.35 -24.12
N THR A 44 -15.22 1.16 -23.72
CA THR A 44 -14.77 1.43 -22.34
C THR A 44 -14.12 2.81 -22.19
N GLY A 45 -13.85 3.51 -23.29
CA GLY A 45 -13.19 4.81 -23.31
C GLY A 45 -11.73 4.77 -22.86
N VAL A 46 -11.01 3.67 -23.12
CA VAL A 46 -9.59 3.50 -22.77
C VAL A 46 -8.75 3.26 -24.03
N SER A 47 -7.43 3.49 -23.96
CA SER A 47 -6.55 3.24 -25.10
C SER A 47 -6.44 1.76 -25.45
N GLU A 48 -6.24 1.43 -26.73
CA GLU A 48 -5.97 0.05 -27.18
C GLU A 48 -4.79 -0.60 -26.44
N LYS A 49 -3.75 0.20 -26.12
CA LYS A 49 -2.59 -0.25 -25.33
C LYS A 49 -3.01 -0.69 -23.92
N THR A 50 -3.92 0.04 -23.29
CA THR A 50 -4.47 -0.31 -21.97
C THR A 50 -5.26 -1.61 -22.03
N VAL A 51 -6.11 -1.79 -23.05
CA VAL A 51 -6.87 -3.04 -23.26
C VAL A 51 -5.92 -4.23 -23.43
N SER A 52 -4.89 -4.07 -24.25
CA SER A 52 -3.89 -5.12 -24.48
C SER A 52 -3.14 -5.48 -23.20
N ARG A 53 -2.75 -4.48 -22.39
CA ARG A 53 -2.08 -4.68 -21.10
C ARG A 53 -2.97 -5.46 -20.14
N ILE A 54 -4.22 -5.03 -19.96
CA ILE A 54 -5.19 -5.69 -19.06
C ILE A 54 -5.47 -7.12 -19.52
N THR A 55 -5.56 -7.37 -20.83
CA THR A 55 -5.75 -8.71 -21.39
C THR A 55 -4.59 -9.63 -21.03
N GLN A 56 -3.35 -9.12 -21.12
CA GLN A 56 -2.16 -9.88 -20.73
C GLN A 56 -2.11 -10.12 -19.21
N GLU A 57 -2.41 -9.11 -18.39
CA GLU A 57 -2.54 -9.26 -16.94
C GLU A 57 -3.60 -10.31 -16.58
N GLY A 58 -4.73 -10.35 -17.29
CA GLY A 58 -5.80 -11.33 -17.13
C GLY A 58 -5.36 -12.76 -17.44
N LYS A 59 -4.55 -12.96 -18.49
CA LYS A 59 -3.99 -14.28 -18.83
C LYS A 59 -3.05 -14.79 -17.73
N VAL A 60 -2.17 -13.94 -17.22
CA VAL A 60 -1.23 -14.28 -16.13
C VAL A 60 -1.99 -14.53 -14.82
N ALA A 61 -3.03 -13.74 -14.55
CA ALA A 61 -3.91 -13.91 -13.40
C ALA A 61 -4.64 -15.26 -13.44
N ALA A 62 -5.18 -15.64 -14.60
CA ALA A 62 -5.84 -16.93 -14.82
C ALA A 62 -4.89 -18.12 -14.63
N SER A 63 -3.66 -18.05 -15.17
CA SER A 63 -2.68 -19.14 -14.99
C SER A 63 -2.20 -19.28 -13.55
N THR A 64 -2.13 -18.17 -12.80
CA THR A 64 -1.62 -18.17 -11.42
C THR A 64 -2.75 -18.30 -10.37
N SER A 65 -4.01 -18.43 -10.79
CA SER A 65 -5.20 -18.35 -9.91
C SER A 65 -5.22 -17.12 -9.01
N LYS A 66 -4.63 -16.00 -9.49
CA LYS A 66 -4.56 -14.72 -8.78
C LYS A 66 -5.55 -13.74 -9.39
N ARG A 67 -5.97 -12.73 -8.62
CA ARG A 67 -6.80 -11.65 -9.15
C ARG A 67 -5.95 -10.63 -9.90
N ILE A 68 -6.52 -9.98 -10.90
CA ILE A 68 -5.91 -8.80 -11.54
C ILE A 68 -5.76 -7.71 -10.48
N VAL A 69 -4.53 -7.22 -10.30
CA VAL A 69 -4.18 -6.21 -9.28
C VAL A 69 -3.99 -4.87 -9.97
N THR A 70 -4.49 -3.79 -9.36
CA THR A 70 -4.23 -2.44 -9.82
C THR A 70 -2.71 -2.18 -9.86
N PRO A 71 -2.17 -1.69 -10.99
CA PRO A 71 -0.76 -1.33 -11.08
C PRO A 71 -0.33 -0.41 -9.94
N GLY A 72 0.84 -0.68 -9.36
CA GLY A 72 1.38 0.11 -8.25
C GLY A 72 0.83 -0.22 -6.86
N LYS A 73 -0.26 -0.99 -6.73
CA LYS A 73 -0.82 -1.38 -5.42
C LYS A 73 0.16 -2.25 -4.60
N SER A 74 0.97 -3.06 -5.27
CA SER A 74 2.00 -3.90 -4.65
C SER A 74 3.36 -3.22 -4.52
N ARG A 75 3.52 -1.97 -4.96
CA ARG A 75 4.81 -1.26 -4.84
C ARG A 75 5.12 -1.04 -3.37
N LEU A 76 6.24 -1.59 -2.91
CA LEU A 76 6.74 -1.34 -1.55
C LEU A 76 7.03 0.15 -1.41
N ARG A 77 6.56 0.75 -0.31
CA ARG A 77 6.94 2.12 0.03
C ARG A 77 8.41 2.10 0.46
N ALA A 78 9.21 2.99 -0.11
CA ALA A 78 10.59 3.21 0.35
C ALA A 78 10.57 3.58 1.84
N LYS A 79 11.49 2.98 2.61
CA LYS A 79 11.69 3.36 4.01
C LYS A 79 12.28 4.78 4.01
N LYS A 80 11.72 5.68 4.81
CA LYS A 80 12.18 7.08 4.90
C LYS A 80 13.50 7.20 5.68
N ILE A 81 13.82 6.19 6.50
CA ILE A 81 15.00 6.13 7.34
C ILE A 81 15.62 4.78 7.08
N ASP A 82 16.86 4.78 6.61
CA ASP A 82 17.69 3.60 6.57
C ASP A 82 18.48 3.59 7.88
N LEU A 83 18.28 2.56 8.69
CA LEU A 83 19.06 2.34 9.91
C LEU A 83 19.89 1.10 9.66
N ASP A 84 21.20 1.23 9.77
CA ASP A 84 22.10 0.11 9.61
C ASP A 84 22.10 -0.78 10.86
N GLY A 85 22.67 -1.98 10.76
CA GLY A 85 22.80 -2.92 11.88
C GLY A 85 23.46 -2.29 13.12
N PHE A 86 24.39 -1.36 12.91
CA PHE A 86 25.05 -0.60 13.98
C PHE A 86 24.06 0.29 14.74
N ASP A 87 23.24 1.07 14.03
CA ASP A 87 22.26 1.96 14.65
C ASP A 87 21.23 1.17 15.46
N LEU A 88 20.80 0.03 14.93
CA LEU A 88 19.89 -0.88 15.63
C LEU A 88 20.52 -1.42 16.93
N CYS A 89 21.82 -1.71 16.91
CA CYS A 89 22.56 -2.14 18.10
C CYS A 89 22.67 -1.00 19.14
N SER A 90 23.00 0.21 18.68
CA SER A 90 23.07 1.41 19.52
C SER A 90 21.71 1.73 20.16
N ILE A 91 20.61 1.59 19.43
CA ILE A 91 19.24 1.74 19.98
C ILE A 91 18.97 0.69 21.07
N ARG A 92 19.30 -0.58 20.84
CA ARG A 92 19.16 -1.64 21.86
C ARG A 92 19.96 -1.29 23.11
N HIS A 93 21.23 -0.92 22.94
CA HIS A 93 22.10 -0.59 24.06
C HIS A 93 21.56 0.58 24.88
N LYS A 94 21.09 1.64 24.23
CA LYS A 94 20.48 2.79 24.91
C LYS A 94 19.22 2.40 25.69
N ILE A 95 18.37 1.53 25.15
CA ILE A 95 17.21 1.00 25.89
C ILE A 95 17.65 0.25 27.15
N HIS A 96 18.68 -0.60 27.05
CA HIS A 96 19.23 -1.30 28.22
C HIS A 96 19.83 -0.32 29.25
N GLN A 97 20.54 0.72 28.81
CA GLN A 97 21.06 1.76 29.70
C GLN A 97 19.95 2.49 30.49
N PHE A 98 18.77 2.70 29.90
CA PHE A 98 17.63 3.29 30.62
C PHE A 98 17.20 2.42 31.82
N TYR A 99 17.22 1.10 31.66
CA TYR A 99 16.89 0.16 32.72
C TYR A 99 18.01 0.02 33.75
N THR A 100 19.27 -0.07 33.32
CA THR A 100 20.40 -0.37 34.21
C THR A 100 20.93 0.87 34.93
N VAL A 101 21.18 1.96 34.20
CA VAL A 101 21.83 3.17 34.73
C VAL A 101 20.81 4.13 35.32
N LYS A 102 19.77 4.47 34.55
CA LYS A 102 18.77 5.46 34.97
C LYS A 102 17.69 4.89 35.89
N LYS A 103 17.50 3.56 35.92
CA LYS A 103 16.40 2.87 36.63
C LYS A 103 15.02 3.46 36.32
N GLU A 104 14.85 4.00 35.12
CA GLU A 104 13.61 4.61 34.66
C GLU A 104 13.00 3.82 33.50
N LEU A 105 11.68 3.92 33.35
CA LEU A 105 10.99 3.31 32.22
C LEU A 105 11.26 4.10 30.92
N PRO A 106 11.79 3.45 29.86
CA PRO A 106 12.03 4.11 28.58
C PRO A 106 10.71 4.39 27.88
N THR A 107 10.20 5.60 28.08
CA THR A 107 9.09 6.12 27.27
C THR A 107 9.58 6.53 25.89
N LEU A 108 8.72 6.43 24.87
CA LEU A 108 9.08 6.78 23.49
C LEU A 108 9.65 8.21 23.36
N ASN A 109 9.15 9.18 24.13
CA ASN A 109 9.62 10.57 24.05
C ASN A 109 11.02 10.73 24.66
N LYS A 110 11.25 10.12 25.83
CA LYS A 110 12.57 10.13 26.48
C LYS A 110 13.62 9.43 25.61
N LEU A 111 13.25 8.29 25.04
CA LEU A 111 14.14 7.55 24.14
C LEU A 111 14.42 8.35 22.87
N LEU A 112 13.42 9.01 22.29
CA LEU A 112 13.61 9.84 21.10
C LEU A 112 14.53 11.03 21.34
N ALA A 113 14.45 11.70 22.50
CA ALA A 113 15.35 12.80 22.84
C ALA A 113 16.81 12.33 22.88
N VAL A 114 17.06 11.24 23.62
CA VAL A 114 18.42 10.65 23.75
C VAL A 114 18.94 10.14 22.40
N LEU A 115 18.11 9.47 21.60
CA LEU A 115 18.53 8.98 20.28
C LEU A 115 18.82 10.09 19.27
N LYS A 116 18.18 11.26 19.42
CA LYS A 116 18.49 12.45 18.61
C LYS A 116 19.83 13.05 18.98
N GLU A 117 20.15 13.10 20.28
CA GLU A 117 21.41 13.64 20.77
C GLU A 117 22.60 12.73 20.46
N ASP A 118 22.47 11.42 20.70
CA ASP A 118 23.60 10.48 20.60
C ASP A 118 23.85 9.96 19.18
N ILE A 119 22.79 9.71 18.40
CA ILE A 119 22.86 9.01 17.09
C ILE A 119 22.44 9.95 15.95
N GLY A 120 21.95 11.16 16.24
CA GLY A 120 21.41 12.05 15.21
C GLY A 120 20.14 11.52 14.57
N PHE A 121 19.33 10.73 15.30
CA PHE A 121 18.16 10.06 14.73
C PHE A 121 17.12 11.05 14.17
N GLU A 122 16.98 11.10 12.84
CA GLU A 122 16.06 12.01 12.15
C GLU A 122 14.58 11.59 12.19
N GLY A 123 14.28 10.45 12.82
CA GLY A 123 12.93 9.90 12.83
C GLY A 123 11.96 10.56 13.80
N SER A 124 10.69 10.48 13.44
CA SER A 124 9.54 10.78 14.30
C SER A 124 9.32 9.73 15.40
N ARG A 125 8.50 10.06 16.39
CA ARG A 125 8.02 9.11 17.42
C ARG A 125 7.40 7.85 16.80
N ALA A 126 6.63 8.00 15.73
CA ALA A 126 5.94 6.89 15.07
C ALA A 126 6.92 5.96 14.35
N THR A 127 7.97 6.52 13.73
CA THR A 127 9.03 5.71 13.10
C THR A 127 9.83 4.96 14.14
N LEU A 128 10.20 5.60 15.26
CA LEU A 128 10.88 4.94 16.38
C LEU A 128 10.05 3.76 16.91
N HIS A 129 8.74 3.96 17.10
CA HIS A 129 7.85 2.87 17.55
C HIS A 129 7.81 1.68 16.59
N ARG A 130 7.77 1.92 15.27
CA ARG A 130 7.82 0.85 14.25
C ARG A 130 9.16 0.13 14.25
N ILE A 131 10.25 0.87 14.40
CA ILE A 131 11.60 0.30 14.50
C ILE A 131 11.70 -0.62 15.71
N LEU A 132 11.24 -0.16 16.89
CA LEU A 132 11.21 -0.98 18.10
C LEU A 132 10.41 -2.27 17.92
N GLN A 133 9.24 -2.20 17.28
CA GLN A 133 8.44 -3.38 16.94
C GLN A 133 9.17 -4.33 15.99
N SER A 134 9.90 -3.81 15.01
CA SER A 134 10.69 -4.64 14.07
C SER A 134 11.88 -5.32 14.73
N ILE A 135 12.46 -4.69 15.77
CA ILE A 135 13.57 -5.20 16.56
C ILE A 135 13.11 -6.29 17.56
N GLY A 136 11.81 -6.32 17.89
CA GLY A 136 11.19 -7.29 18.79
C GLY A 136 10.62 -6.70 20.07
N PHE A 137 10.82 -5.40 20.34
CA PHE A 137 10.32 -4.75 21.54
C PHE A 137 8.82 -4.47 21.49
N LYS A 138 8.13 -4.70 22.61
CA LYS A 138 6.68 -4.47 22.76
C LYS A 138 6.39 -3.67 24.02
N TYR A 139 5.53 -2.67 23.87
CA TYR A 139 5.02 -1.92 25.02
C TYR A 139 3.86 -2.66 25.69
N LYS A 140 4.07 -3.21 26.88
CA LYS A 140 3.05 -3.86 27.72
C LYS A 140 2.47 -2.85 28.72
N ARG A 141 1.15 -2.84 28.93
CA ARG A 141 0.55 -2.00 29.99
C ARG A 141 0.93 -2.58 31.36
N CYS A 142 1.43 -1.74 32.26
CA CYS A 142 1.63 -2.08 33.66
C CYS A 142 0.36 -1.81 34.46
N GLN A 143 0.29 -2.31 35.69
CA GLN A 143 -0.82 -2.03 36.63
C GLN A 143 -0.83 -0.56 37.08
N SER A 144 0.34 0.08 37.16
CA SER A 144 0.44 1.54 37.15
C SER A 144 0.22 2.03 35.71
N LYS A 145 -0.35 3.23 35.51
CA LYS A 145 -0.75 3.80 34.19
C LYS A 145 0.39 3.92 33.14
N SER A 146 1.57 3.39 33.42
CA SER A 146 2.79 3.35 32.62
C SER A 146 2.86 2.10 31.72
N LYS A 147 3.42 2.23 30.51
CA LYS A 147 3.71 1.08 29.63
C LYS A 147 5.17 0.67 29.79
N LEU A 148 5.42 -0.60 30.10
CA LEU A 148 6.75 -1.23 30.14
C LEU A 148 7.18 -1.59 28.72
N LEU A 149 8.44 -1.33 28.36
CA LEU A 149 9.00 -1.79 27.09
C LEU A 149 9.72 -3.13 27.33
N ILE A 150 9.15 -4.23 26.86
CA ILE A 150 9.69 -5.58 27.00
C ILE A 150 10.31 -6.01 25.68
#